data_AF-A0AAC9YZF0-F1
#
_entry.id   AF-A0AAC9YZF0-F1
#
_cell.length_a   1.000
_cell.length_b   1.000
_cell.length_c   1.000
_cell.angle_alpha   90.00
_cell.angle_beta   90.00
_cell.angle_gamma   90.00
#
_symmetry.space_group_name_H-M   'P 1'
#
loop_
_entity.id
_entity.type
_entity.pdbx_description
1 polymer ?
#
loop_
_entity_poly.entity_id
_entity_poly.type
_entity_poly.pdbx_seq_one_letter_code
_entity_poly.pdbx_strand_id
1 'polypeptide(L)'
;MKRLFFTCAFFIYLLGSAQMTFSERVEYSELATSKDKQLFFVDFWATWCVPCIHVSTYLNTVQEQFREELYIVSVTQENSDVVRPFLIKHPTKLAVSIDYDGQNFKKHNVRALPYGVLFNAEGKILWKGNPADFTPKIIREQLAKNKKTTPIYDFLKYASYQNEVETTLDFNGDYKIQRANNPWGSSPVVERNGDITIIKGSITQIIGYLLKVSSRQVTMKGENAQYELLIKKTVNKARQERQIAESIVKELGYKLRKEERSGQILEVRLPESTANYWNTDQIDWGTKNSKFLVDDNQFSADNISVYDFLYKLSEVVGKPISVKNSHYANDQLFDWQMHYWFRDLMVDNLSQLGIQAQETSGNFTRYFLE
;
A
#
# COMPACT_ATOMS: atom_id res chain seq x y z
N MET A 1 -62.91 2.92 10.56
CA MET A 1 -61.90 1.89 10.89
C MET A 1 -61.38 1.23 9.62
N LYS A 2 -60.21 1.65 9.12
CA LYS A 2 -59.33 0.81 8.27
C LYS A 2 -57.90 1.23 8.58
N ARG A 3 -57.16 0.37 9.28
CA ARG A 3 -55.73 0.54 9.57
C ARG A 3 -54.95 0.12 8.32
N LEU A 4 -54.18 1.04 7.74
CA LEU A 4 -53.19 0.71 6.71
C LEU A 4 -52.01 0.03 7.41
N PHE A 5 -51.78 -1.24 7.12
CA PHE A 5 -50.56 -1.94 7.50
C PHE A 5 -49.43 -1.48 6.56
N PHE A 6 -48.45 -0.76 7.12
CA PHE A 6 -47.14 -0.60 6.48
C PHE A 6 -46.39 -1.93 6.65
N THR A 7 -46.34 -2.73 5.60
CA THR A 7 -45.42 -3.86 5.53
C THR A 7 -44.00 -3.32 5.37
N CYS A 8 -43.23 -3.36 6.45
CA CYS A 8 -41.78 -3.18 6.43
C CYS A 8 -41.19 -4.28 5.53
N ALA A 9 -40.79 -3.93 4.31
CA ALA A 9 -39.97 -4.79 3.48
C ALA A 9 -38.59 -4.87 4.13
N PHE A 10 -38.35 -5.94 4.89
CA PHE A 10 -37.01 -6.37 5.28
C PHE A 10 -36.28 -6.71 3.98
N PHE A 11 -35.46 -5.78 3.49
CA PHE A 11 -34.47 -6.08 2.46
C PHE A 11 -33.48 -7.05 3.09
N ILE A 12 -33.78 -8.35 2.96
CA ILE A 12 -32.80 -9.41 3.17
C ILE A 12 -31.74 -9.15 2.10
N TYR A 13 -30.66 -8.48 2.49
CA TYR A 13 -29.43 -8.48 1.72
C TYR A 13 -29.07 -9.95 1.55
N LEU A 14 -29.21 -10.44 0.32
CA LEU A 14 -28.59 -11.68 -0.11
C LEU A 14 -27.11 -11.55 0.22
N LEU A 15 -26.67 -12.29 1.23
CA LEU A 15 -25.27 -12.54 1.55
C LEU A 15 -24.58 -13.02 0.27
N GLY A 16 -23.89 -12.11 -0.41
CA GLY A 16 -22.95 -12.45 -1.47
C GLY A 16 -21.99 -13.50 -0.93
N SER A 17 -22.06 -14.69 -1.49
CA SER A 17 -21.34 -15.85 -0.99
C SER A 17 -19.84 -15.66 -1.22
N ALA A 18 -19.09 -15.65 -0.10
CA ALA A 18 -17.65 -15.86 0.05
C ALA A 18 -16.66 -14.81 -0.49
N GLN A 19 -16.69 -13.64 0.15
CA GLN A 19 -15.52 -12.75 0.27
C GLN A 19 -14.71 -13.14 1.54
N MET A 20 -13.40 -12.88 1.51
CA MET A 20 -12.50 -13.06 2.66
C MET A 20 -12.36 -11.73 3.40
N THR A 21 -12.39 -11.75 4.74
CA THR A 21 -12.23 -10.53 5.54
C THR A 21 -11.09 -10.71 6.51
N PHE A 22 -10.05 -9.89 6.40
CA PHE A 22 -8.88 -9.91 7.28
C PHE A 22 -8.93 -8.73 8.24
N SER A 23 -8.20 -8.79 9.35
CA SER A 23 -8.13 -7.68 10.30
C SER A 23 -7.11 -6.62 9.89
N GLU A 24 -5.93 -7.04 9.41
CA GLU A 24 -4.83 -6.15 9.02
C GLU A 24 -4.13 -6.68 7.77
N ARG A 25 -3.63 -5.78 6.92
CA ARG A 25 -2.68 -6.11 5.85
C ARG A 25 -1.27 -5.76 6.31
N VAL A 26 -0.37 -6.75 6.30
CA VAL A 26 1.01 -6.58 6.76
C VAL A 26 1.94 -6.24 5.59
N GLU A 27 1.82 -7.00 4.49
CA GLU A 27 2.59 -6.85 3.26
C GLU A 27 1.68 -6.92 2.04
N TYR A 28 2.06 -6.20 0.98
CA TYR A 28 1.45 -6.32 -0.34
C TYR A 28 2.11 -7.44 -1.14
N SER A 29 1.41 -7.95 -2.16
CA SER A 29 2.03 -8.90 -3.09
C SER A 29 2.93 -8.13 -4.03
N GLU A 30 4.21 -8.51 -4.10
CA GLU A 30 5.16 -7.93 -5.05
C GLU A 30 5.02 -8.55 -6.45
N LEU A 31 4.41 -9.74 -6.55
CA LEU A 31 4.36 -10.58 -7.75
C LEU A 31 3.05 -10.44 -8.54
N ALA A 32 1.93 -10.24 -7.85
CA ALA A 32 0.62 -10.19 -8.49
C ALA A 32 0.41 -8.85 -9.21
N THR A 33 -0.21 -8.86 -10.39
CA THR A 33 -0.57 -7.61 -11.07
C THR A 33 -1.84 -6.98 -10.48
N SER A 34 -2.02 -5.67 -10.66
CA SER A 34 -3.22 -4.93 -10.24
C SER A 34 -4.50 -5.28 -11.01
N LYS A 35 -4.40 -6.06 -12.11
CA LYS A 35 -5.56 -6.54 -12.89
C LYS A 35 -6.51 -7.36 -12.03
N ASP A 36 -7.78 -7.40 -12.41
CA ASP A 36 -8.76 -8.32 -11.83
C ASP A 36 -8.30 -9.77 -11.93
N LYS A 37 -8.73 -10.59 -10.97
CA LYS A 37 -8.23 -11.95 -10.78
C LYS A 37 -9.35 -12.96 -10.94
N GLN A 38 -9.04 -14.10 -11.56
CA GLN A 38 -9.97 -15.21 -11.75
C GLN A 38 -9.99 -16.14 -10.54
N LEU A 39 -8.83 -16.31 -9.90
CA LEU A 39 -8.60 -17.24 -8.81
C LEU A 39 -7.91 -16.54 -7.64
N PHE A 40 -8.25 -16.99 -6.43
CA PHE A 40 -7.66 -16.51 -5.19
C PHE A 40 -7.23 -17.71 -4.35
N PHE A 41 -5.99 -17.72 -3.90
CA PHE A 41 -5.46 -18.74 -3.00
C PHE A 41 -5.15 -18.13 -1.64
N VAL A 42 -5.74 -18.71 -0.59
CA VAL A 42 -5.49 -18.30 0.79
C VAL A 42 -4.61 -19.35 1.45
N ASP A 43 -3.38 -18.95 1.79
CA ASP A 43 -2.39 -19.77 2.48
C ASP A 43 -2.40 -19.46 3.98
N PHE A 44 -2.93 -20.38 4.79
CA PHE A 44 -2.95 -20.27 6.23
C PHE A 44 -1.61 -20.72 6.80
N TRP A 45 -0.94 -19.86 7.55
CA TRP A 45 0.42 -20.06 8.04
C TRP A 45 0.65 -19.44 9.44
N ALA A 46 1.83 -19.68 10.01
CA ALA A 46 2.31 -19.03 11.23
C ALA A 46 3.84 -18.97 11.28
N THR A 47 4.42 -18.03 12.03
CA THR A 47 5.87 -17.83 12.15
C THR A 47 6.60 -19.02 12.78
N TRP A 48 5.92 -19.77 13.66
CA TRP A 48 6.42 -20.98 14.29
C TRP A 48 6.24 -22.24 13.42
N CYS A 49 5.56 -22.14 12.27
CA CYS A 49 5.32 -23.25 11.37
C CYS A 49 6.46 -23.40 10.35
N VAL A 50 7.49 -24.18 10.70
CA VAL A 50 8.63 -24.45 9.81
C VAL A 50 8.23 -24.94 8.41
N PRO A 51 7.28 -25.90 8.24
CA PRO A 51 6.85 -26.31 6.92
C PRO A 51 6.22 -25.18 6.09
N CYS A 52 5.53 -24.24 6.74
CA CYS A 52 4.91 -23.08 6.07
C CYS A 52 5.96 -22.18 5.42
N ILE A 53 7.12 -21.98 6.07
CA ILE A 53 8.22 -21.16 5.55
C ILE A 53 8.72 -21.73 4.22
N HIS A 54 8.89 -23.05 4.14
CA HIS A 54 9.31 -23.72 2.89
C HIS A 54 8.25 -23.63 1.80
N VAL A 55 6.98 -23.81 2.18
CA VAL A 55 5.83 -23.72 1.26
C VAL A 55 5.69 -22.31 0.68
N SER A 56 5.95 -21.25 1.45
CA SER A 56 5.90 -19.87 0.96
C SER A 56 6.82 -19.63 -0.24
N THR A 57 8.02 -20.23 -0.27
CA THR A 57 8.94 -20.13 -1.41
C THR A 57 8.36 -20.76 -2.68
N TYR A 58 7.70 -21.92 -2.53
CA TYR A 58 6.99 -22.56 -3.64
C TYR A 58 5.82 -21.69 -4.13
N LEU A 59 5.02 -21.16 -3.22
CA LEU A 59 3.88 -20.31 -3.56
C LEU A 59 4.30 -19.00 -4.26
N ASN A 60 5.47 -18.42 -3.94
CA ASN A 60 6.06 -17.33 -4.72
C ASN A 60 6.22 -17.71 -6.21
N THR A 61 6.78 -18.89 -6.49
CA THR A 61 6.93 -19.36 -7.87
C THR A 61 5.58 -19.56 -8.57
N VAL A 62 4.59 -20.08 -7.84
CA VAL A 62 3.23 -20.26 -8.38
C VAL A 62 2.57 -18.91 -8.69
N GLN A 63 2.65 -17.95 -7.78
CA GLN A 63 2.11 -16.60 -7.99
C GLN A 63 2.76 -15.92 -9.20
N GLU A 64 4.08 -16.01 -9.35
CA GLU A 64 4.78 -15.42 -10.50
C GLU A 64 4.34 -16.06 -11.82
N GLN A 65 4.17 -17.39 -11.85
CA GLN A 65 3.73 -18.10 -13.05
C GLN A 65 2.31 -17.72 -13.51
N PHE A 66 1.43 -17.33 -12.58
CA PHE A 66 0.02 -17.01 -12.82
C PHE A 66 -0.33 -15.59 -12.35
N ARG A 67 0.61 -14.65 -12.51
CA ARG A 67 0.52 -13.27 -11.98
C ARG A 67 -0.69 -12.47 -12.45
N GLU A 68 -1.23 -12.81 -13.62
CA GLU A 68 -2.39 -12.11 -14.18
C GLU A 68 -3.71 -12.68 -13.65
N GLU A 69 -3.79 -13.99 -13.47
CA GLU A 69 -5.05 -14.71 -13.22
C GLU A 69 -5.25 -15.13 -11.74
N LEU A 70 -4.16 -15.37 -11.01
CA LEU A 70 -4.16 -15.86 -9.63
C LEU A 70 -3.67 -14.78 -8.66
N TYR A 71 -4.29 -14.69 -7.50
CA TYR A 71 -3.79 -13.91 -6.37
C TYR A 71 -3.61 -14.79 -5.13
N ILE A 72 -2.44 -14.77 -4.52
CA ILE A 72 -2.11 -15.52 -3.32
C ILE A 72 -1.97 -14.57 -2.13
N VAL A 73 -2.67 -14.87 -1.05
CA VAL A 73 -2.58 -14.16 0.23
C VAL A 73 -2.26 -15.14 1.35
N SER A 74 -1.20 -14.85 2.09
CA SER A 74 -0.79 -15.62 3.26
C SER A 74 -1.44 -15.01 4.50
N VAL A 75 -2.19 -15.80 5.26
CA VAL A 75 -2.95 -15.35 6.44
C VAL A 75 -2.48 -16.05 7.72
N THR A 76 -2.26 -15.27 8.77
CA THR A 76 -1.93 -15.75 10.13
C THR A 76 -2.89 -15.15 11.17
N GLN A 77 -3.01 -15.80 12.33
CA GLN A 77 -3.70 -15.24 13.50
C GLN A 77 -2.75 -14.48 14.45
N GLU A 78 -1.45 -14.46 14.12
CA GLU A 78 -0.44 -13.80 14.93
C GLU A 78 -0.47 -12.28 14.77
N ASN A 79 -0.06 -11.57 15.81
CA ASN A 79 -0.01 -10.11 15.78
C ASN A 79 1.06 -9.59 14.84
N SER A 80 0.83 -8.40 14.26
CA SER A 80 1.78 -7.77 13.34
C SER A 80 3.14 -7.50 14.00
N ASP A 81 3.17 -7.28 15.32
CA ASP A 81 4.40 -7.13 16.11
C ASP A 81 5.28 -8.39 16.14
N VAL A 82 4.68 -9.56 15.91
CA VAL A 82 5.40 -10.85 15.77
C VAL A 82 5.74 -11.10 14.31
N VAL A 83 4.79 -10.83 13.42
CA VAL A 83 4.90 -11.14 11.99
C VAL A 83 5.91 -10.22 11.29
N ARG A 84 5.89 -8.90 11.52
CA ARG A 84 6.77 -7.95 10.83
C ARG A 84 8.26 -8.24 11.09
N PRO A 85 8.74 -8.44 12.34
CA PRO A 85 10.14 -8.80 12.57
C PRO A 85 10.53 -10.15 11.97
N PHE A 86 9.59 -11.09 11.89
CA PHE A 86 9.81 -12.37 11.24
C PHE A 86 10.03 -12.19 9.72
N LEU A 87 9.19 -11.39 9.05
CA LEU A 87 9.27 -11.14 7.61
C LEU A 87 10.56 -10.40 7.20
N ILE A 88 11.16 -9.61 8.10
CA ILE A 88 12.49 -9.01 7.87
C ILE A 88 13.57 -10.11 7.69
N LYS A 89 13.47 -11.21 8.44
CA LYS A 89 14.43 -12.32 8.40
C LYS A 89 14.08 -13.37 7.34
N HIS A 90 12.78 -13.49 7.04
CA HIS A 90 12.22 -14.47 6.11
C HIS A 90 11.31 -13.74 5.11
N PRO A 91 11.88 -12.96 4.18
CA PRO A 91 11.09 -12.17 3.24
C PRO A 91 10.27 -13.09 2.33
N THR A 92 9.04 -12.68 2.07
CA THR A 92 8.15 -13.30 1.09
C THR A 92 7.63 -12.23 0.16
N LYS A 93 7.36 -12.61 -1.09
CA LYS A 93 6.82 -11.71 -2.10
C LYS A 93 5.30 -11.82 -2.25
N LEU A 94 4.68 -12.68 -1.45
CA LEU A 94 3.24 -12.83 -1.36
C LEU A 94 2.65 -11.74 -0.47
N ALA A 95 1.39 -11.39 -0.69
CA ALA A 95 0.66 -10.59 0.27
C ALA A 95 0.55 -11.32 1.60
N VAL A 96 0.69 -10.59 2.71
CA VAL A 96 0.54 -11.12 4.07
C VAL A 96 -0.54 -10.36 4.80
N SER A 97 -1.48 -11.09 5.40
CA SER A 97 -2.62 -10.55 6.15
C SER A 97 -2.77 -11.22 7.51
N ILE A 98 -3.41 -10.52 8.44
CA ILE A 98 -3.71 -11.03 9.78
C ILE A 98 -5.21 -11.20 9.95
N ASP A 99 -5.61 -12.30 10.57
CA ASP A 99 -6.97 -12.62 11.00
C ASP A 99 -7.01 -12.74 12.53
N TYR A 100 -7.02 -11.59 13.22
CA TYR A 100 -6.96 -11.51 14.69
C TYR A 100 -8.07 -12.33 15.36
N ASP A 101 -9.28 -12.24 14.81
CA ASP A 101 -10.48 -12.92 15.35
C ASP A 101 -10.56 -14.40 14.95
N GLY A 102 -9.67 -14.83 14.04
CA GLY A 102 -9.66 -16.18 13.47
C GLY A 102 -10.92 -16.52 12.70
N GLN A 103 -11.60 -15.54 12.12
CA GLN A 103 -12.88 -15.78 11.44
C GLN A 103 -12.69 -16.64 10.20
N ASN A 104 -11.64 -16.41 9.42
CA ASN A 104 -11.32 -17.21 8.25
C ASN A 104 -10.82 -18.60 8.67
N PHE A 105 -9.98 -18.68 9.70
CA PHE A 105 -9.53 -19.95 10.25
C PHE A 105 -10.72 -20.84 10.67
N LYS A 106 -11.68 -20.27 11.41
CA LYS A 106 -12.91 -20.95 11.82
C LYS A 106 -13.81 -21.31 10.63
N LYS A 107 -14.09 -20.36 9.75
CA LYS A 107 -14.94 -20.52 8.55
C LYS A 107 -14.45 -21.64 7.63
N HIS A 108 -13.13 -21.77 7.51
CA HIS A 108 -12.50 -22.81 6.68
C HIS A 108 -12.07 -24.05 7.46
N ASN A 109 -12.43 -24.14 8.75
CA ASN A 109 -12.13 -25.26 9.64
C ASN A 109 -10.64 -25.66 9.60
N VAL A 110 -9.77 -24.65 9.66
CA VAL A 110 -8.31 -24.80 9.68
C VAL A 110 -7.90 -25.33 11.06
N ARG A 111 -7.40 -26.57 11.09
CA ARG A 111 -7.02 -27.26 12.34
C ARG A 111 -5.53 -27.55 12.44
N ALA A 112 -4.82 -27.45 11.33
CA ALA A 112 -3.39 -27.72 11.21
C ALA A 112 -2.81 -26.82 10.11
N LEU A 113 -1.53 -26.50 10.24
CA LEU A 113 -0.77 -25.72 9.29
C LEU A 113 0.35 -26.57 8.67
N PRO A 114 0.75 -26.32 7.41
CA PRO A 114 0.15 -25.35 6.49
C PRO A 114 -1.20 -25.82 5.93
N TYR A 115 -2.08 -24.88 5.58
CA TYR A 115 -3.38 -25.17 4.99
C TYR A 115 -3.72 -24.16 3.92
N GLY A 116 -4.24 -24.60 2.78
CA GLY A 116 -4.54 -23.75 1.63
C GLY A 116 -5.97 -23.92 1.17
N VAL A 117 -6.57 -22.83 0.68
CA VAL A 117 -7.90 -22.84 0.06
C VAL A 117 -7.87 -22.03 -1.24
N LEU A 118 -8.31 -22.64 -2.33
CA LEU A 118 -8.47 -21.99 -3.63
C LEU A 118 -9.94 -21.60 -3.85
N PHE A 119 -10.16 -20.39 -4.32
CA PHE A 119 -11.44 -19.83 -4.67
C PHE A 119 -11.46 -19.34 -6.12
N ASN A 120 -12.65 -19.26 -6.72
CA ASN A 120 -12.89 -18.45 -7.91
C ASN A 120 -13.31 -17.01 -7.57
N ALA A 121 -13.45 -16.16 -8.59
CA ALA A 121 -13.88 -14.76 -8.47
C ALA A 121 -15.24 -14.55 -7.77
N GLU A 122 -16.11 -15.58 -7.71
CA GLU A 122 -17.38 -15.51 -6.99
C GLU A 122 -17.31 -16.07 -5.56
N GLY A 123 -16.12 -16.37 -5.04
CA GLY A 123 -15.98 -16.90 -3.69
C GLY A 123 -16.22 -18.41 -3.56
N LYS A 124 -16.44 -19.13 -4.66
CA LYS A 124 -16.65 -20.58 -4.59
C LYS A 124 -15.32 -21.29 -4.32
N ILE A 125 -15.28 -22.13 -3.27
CA ILE A 125 -14.13 -23.00 -2.99
C ILE A 125 -13.99 -24.04 -4.11
N LEU A 126 -12.83 -24.06 -4.75
CA LEU A 126 -12.46 -24.99 -5.81
C LEU A 126 -11.54 -26.11 -5.32
N TRP A 127 -10.73 -25.83 -4.30
CA TRP A 127 -9.76 -26.77 -3.74
C TRP A 127 -9.42 -26.39 -2.29
N LYS A 128 -9.04 -27.37 -1.47
CA LYS A 128 -8.49 -27.19 -0.12
C LYS A 128 -7.52 -28.31 0.23
N GLY A 129 -6.44 -28.02 0.95
CA GLY A 129 -5.44 -29.04 1.30
C GLY A 129 -4.12 -28.47 1.81
N ASN A 130 -3.09 -29.29 1.86
CA ASN A 130 -1.73 -28.82 2.15
C ASN A 130 -1.23 -28.02 0.93
N PRO A 131 -0.80 -26.75 1.06
CA PRO A 131 -0.37 -25.96 -0.09
C PRO A 131 0.83 -26.53 -0.85
N ALA A 132 1.60 -27.46 -0.28
CA ALA A 132 2.61 -28.22 -1.02
C ALA A 132 2.01 -29.06 -2.18
N ASP A 133 0.73 -29.44 -2.07
CA ASP A 133 -0.01 -30.19 -3.10
C ASP A 133 -0.72 -29.27 -4.11
N PHE A 134 -0.62 -27.94 -3.95
CA PHE A 134 -1.28 -26.97 -4.81
C PHE A 134 -0.49 -26.76 -6.11
N THR A 135 -0.68 -27.65 -7.08
CA THR A 135 0.12 -27.68 -8.33
C THR A 135 -0.38 -26.75 -9.44
N PRO A 136 0.48 -26.31 -10.37
CA PRO A 136 0.09 -25.58 -11.59
C PRO A 136 -0.98 -26.29 -12.43
N LYS A 137 -1.04 -27.63 -12.37
CA LYS A 137 -2.08 -28.41 -13.05
C LYS A 137 -3.47 -28.07 -12.51
N ILE A 138 -3.64 -28.02 -11.18
CA ILE A 138 -4.90 -27.64 -10.54
C ILE A 138 -5.32 -26.24 -11.02
N ILE A 139 -4.38 -25.30 -11.06
CA ILE A 139 -4.64 -23.92 -11.46
C ILE A 139 -5.14 -23.87 -12.91
N ARG A 140 -4.44 -24.49 -13.85
CA ARG A 140 -4.84 -24.51 -15.28
C ARG A 140 -6.22 -25.14 -15.47
N GLU A 141 -6.51 -26.24 -14.76
CA GLU A 141 -7.83 -26.89 -14.81
C GLU A 141 -8.95 -25.97 -14.30
N GLN A 142 -8.68 -25.18 -13.25
CA GLN A 142 -9.65 -24.23 -12.72
C GLN A 142 -9.80 -22.99 -13.60
N LEU A 143 -8.71 -22.46 -14.19
CA LEU A 143 -8.76 -21.35 -15.14
C LEU A 143 -9.50 -21.71 -16.44
N ALA A 144 -9.51 -22.98 -16.84
CA ALA A 144 -10.32 -23.44 -17.95
C ALA A 144 -11.82 -23.33 -17.66
N LYS A 145 -12.22 -23.55 -16.39
CA LYS A 145 -13.63 -23.61 -15.94
C LYS A 145 -14.17 -22.28 -15.41
N ASN A 146 -13.31 -21.38 -14.92
CA ASN A 146 -13.71 -20.13 -14.26
C ASN A 146 -13.12 -18.94 -15.03
N LYS A 147 -13.97 -18.17 -15.73
CA LYS A 147 -13.55 -17.06 -16.61
C LYS A 147 -13.83 -15.67 -16.05
N LYS A 148 -14.74 -15.58 -15.09
CA LYS A 148 -15.05 -14.33 -14.42
C LYS A 148 -13.85 -13.86 -13.62
N THR A 149 -13.71 -12.54 -13.55
CA THR A 149 -12.68 -11.85 -12.80
C THR A 149 -13.34 -10.97 -11.75
N THR A 150 -12.63 -10.67 -10.68
CA THR A 150 -13.02 -9.64 -9.72
C THR A 150 -11.79 -8.89 -9.25
N PRO A 151 -11.89 -7.58 -8.95
CA PRO A 151 -10.78 -6.85 -8.37
C PRO A 151 -10.32 -7.48 -7.04
N ILE A 152 -9.02 -7.39 -6.75
CA ILE A 152 -8.44 -7.97 -5.53
C ILE A 152 -9.12 -7.40 -4.27
N TYR A 153 -9.41 -6.09 -4.27
CA TYR A 153 -10.08 -5.40 -3.17
C TYR A 153 -11.56 -5.79 -3.01
N ASP A 154 -12.19 -6.38 -4.02
CA ASP A 154 -13.55 -6.91 -3.93
C ASP A 154 -13.61 -8.29 -3.31
N PHE A 155 -12.56 -9.08 -3.52
CA PHE A 155 -12.44 -10.39 -2.93
C PHE A 155 -11.84 -10.37 -1.50
N LEU A 156 -10.78 -9.59 -1.30
CA LEU A 156 -10.07 -9.45 -0.02
C LEU A 156 -10.47 -8.14 0.66
N LYS A 157 -11.41 -8.25 1.60
CA LYS A 157 -11.83 -7.15 2.46
C LYS A 157 -10.96 -7.12 3.72
N TYR A 158 -10.78 -5.95 4.30
CA TYR A 158 -10.08 -5.80 5.58
C TYR A 158 -11.04 -5.12 6.56
N ALA A 159 -11.00 -5.45 7.85
CA ALA A 159 -11.96 -4.97 8.85
C ALA A 159 -11.93 -3.43 8.97
N SER A 160 -10.78 -2.80 8.67
CA SER A 160 -10.66 -1.34 8.49
C SER A 160 -11.60 -0.76 7.42
N TYR A 161 -12.11 -1.58 6.48
CA TYR A 161 -13.10 -1.20 5.47
C TYR A 161 -14.56 -1.34 5.91
N GLN A 162 -14.87 -2.12 6.95
CA GLN A 162 -16.25 -2.48 7.28
C GLN A 162 -16.67 -2.10 8.70
N ASN A 163 -15.73 -1.98 9.64
CA ASN A 163 -16.03 -1.62 11.02
C ASN A 163 -14.94 -0.70 11.60
N GLU A 164 -15.01 0.55 11.21
CA GLU A 164 -14.72 1.60 12.18
C GLU A 164 -15.98 2.45 12.23
N VAL A 165 -16.73 2.35 13.34
CA VAL A 165 -17.30 3.57 13.93
C VAL A 165 -16.22 4.62 13.76
N GLU A 166 -16.54 5.77 13.16
CA GLU A 166 -15.62 6.90 13.10
C GLU A 166 -15.11 7.16 14.53
N THR A 167 -14.00 6.53 14.91
CA THR A 167 -13.15 7.06 15.94
C THR A 167 -12.62 8.30 15.27
N THR A 168 -13.33 9.40 15.46
CA THR A 168 -12.80 10.72 15.19
C THR A 168 -11.50 10.73 15.96
N LEU A 169 -10.38 10.59 15.24
CA LEU A 169 -9.05 10.76 15.77
C LEU A 169 -8.94 12.25 16.06
N ASP A 170 -9.57 12.67 17.16
CA ASP A 170 -9.64 14.06 17.55
C ASP A 170 -8.37 14.40 18.31
N PHE A 171 -7.65 15.39 17.78
CA PHE A 171 -6.48 15.94 18.41
C PHE A 171 -6.46 17.45 18.20
N ASN A 172 -5.96 18.15 19.22
CA ASN A 172 -5.79 19.59 19.16
C ASN A 172 -4.67 19.96 18.20
N GLY A 173 -4.91 20.99 17.39
CA GLY A 173 -3.95 21.49 16.38
C GLY A 173 -4.11 20.84 15.01
N ASP A 174 -3.14 21.12 14.14
CA ASP A 174 -3.12 20.71 12.73
C ASP A 174 -2.49 19.32 12.51
N TYR A 175 -1.60 18.92 13.42
CA TYR A 175 -0.96 17.61 13.43
C TYR A 175 -0.73 17.10 14.86
N LYS A 176 -0.50 15.80 15.01
CA LYS A 176 -0.03 15.14 16.24
C LYS A 176 1.03 14.12 15.89
N ILE A 177 2.18 14.15 16.56
CA ILE A 177 3.25 13.17 16.40
C ILE A 177 3.49 12.41 17.71
N GLN A 178 3.69 11.09 17.63
CA GLN A 178 3.97 10.25 18.79
C GLN A 178 5.01 9.17 18.45
N ARG A 179 5.91 8.86 19.39
CA ARG A 179 6.90 7.79 19.21
C ARG A 179 6.19 6.45 19.16
N ALA A 180 6.66 5.58 18.27
CA ALA A 180 6.16 4.22 18.12
C ALA A 180 7.29 3.21 18.35
N ASN A 181 6.91 2.01 18.78
CA ASN A 181 7.86 0.92 19.04
C ASN A 181 7.98 -0.06 17.88
N ASN A 182 7.10 0.04 16.89
CA ASN A 182 7.02 -0.90 15.78
C ASN A 182 7.91 -0.42 14.62
N PRO A 183 8.87 -1.23 14.16
CA PRO A 183 9.63 -0.91 12.96
C PRO A 183 8.74 -1.07 11.73
N TRP A 184 8.64 -0.01 10.93
CA TRP A 184 8.06 -0.06 9.59
C TRP A 184 9.16 -0.24 8.53
N GLY A 185 8.77 -0.68 7.33
CA GLY A 185 9.67 -1.04 6.26
C GLY A 185 10.54 0.10 5.70
N SER A 186 11.15 -0.12 4.54
CA SER A 186 12.08 0.82 3.90
C SER A 186 11.45 2.13 3.42
N SER A 187 10.11 2.20 3.32
CA SER A 187 9.35 3.42 3.03
C SER A 187 8.32 3.68 4.15
N PRO A 188 7.94 4.95 4.39
CA PRO A 188 6.86 5.23 5.33
C PRO A 188 5.53 4.70 4.79
N VAL A 189 4.71 4.19 5.70
CA VAL A 189 3.31 3.85 5.42
C VAL A 189 2.51 5.15 5.52
N VAL A 190 1.77 5.48 4.47
CA VAL A 190 0.95 6.71 4.41
C VAL A 190 -0.48 6.31 4.15
N GLU A 191 -1.34 6.45 5.14
CA GLU A 191 -2.74 6.02 5.13
C GLU A 191 -3.67 7.21 5.22
N ARG A 192 -4.81 7.14 4.55
CA ARG A 192 -5.98 7.98 4.81
C ARG A 192 -6.86 7.28 5.83
N ASN A 193 -7.40 8.03 6.76
CA ASN A 193 -8.51 7.62 7.61
C ASN A 193 -9.49 8.80 7.71
N GLY A 194 -10.47 8.84 6.80
CA GLY A 194 -11.42 9.95 6.69
C GLY A 194 -10.72 11.28 6.40
N ASP A 195 -10.85 12.25 7.30
CA ASP A 195 -10.22 13.57 7.20
C ASP A 195 -8.82 13.65 7.81
N ILE A 196 -8.19 12.51 8.07
CA ILE A 196 -6.85 12.44 8.65
C ILE A 196 -5.94 11.61 7.76
N THR A 197 -4.71 12.06 7.61
CA THR A 197 -3.62 11.26 7.04
C THR A 197 -2.69 10.82 8.14
N ILE A 198 -2.44 9.51 8.18
CA ILE A 198 -1.59 8.85 9.16
C ILE A 198 -0.31 8.45 8.43
N ILE A 199 0.84 8.90 8.92
CA ILE A 199 2.15 8.59 8.38
C ILE A 199 2.92 7.85 9.45
N LYS A 200 3.36 6.63 9.14
CA LYS A 200 4.10 5.76 10.04
C LYS A 200 5.46 5.45 9.44
N GLY A 201 6.52 5.69 10.20
CA GLY A 201 7.88 5.43 9.74
C GLY A 201 8.93 6.01 10.69
N SER A 202 10.19 5.83 10.31
CA SER A 202 11.29 6.55 10.95
C SER A 202 11.17 8.06 10.74
N ILE A 203 11.75 8.86 11.64
CA ILE A 203 11.65 10.31 11.54
C ILE A 203 12.24 10.85 10.22
N THR A 204 13.31 10.25 9.68
CA THR A 204 13.83 10.66 8.35
C THR A 204 12.86 10.38 7.21
N GLN A 205 12.10 9.28 7.28
CA GLN A 205 11.07 8.96 6.30
C GLN A 205 9.88 9.91 6.38
N ILE A 206 9.41 10.22 7.59
CA ILE A 206 8.31 11.19 7.81
C ILE A 206 8.71 12.57 7.28
N ILE A 207 9.89 13.06 7.65
CA ILE A 207 10.38 14.36 7.19
C ILE A 207 10.60 14.37 5.67
N GLY A 208 11.09 13.26 5.08
CA GLY A 208 11.19 13.11 3.62
C GLY A 208 9.84 13.27 2.92
N TYR A 209 8.81 12.56 3.42
CA TYR A 209 7.44 12.68 2.92
C TYR A 209 6.89 14.10 2.99
N LEU A 210 7.05 14.77 4.14
CA LEU A 210 6.53 16.13 4.33
C LEU A 210 7.25 17.18 3.48
N LEU A 211 8.55 16.98 3.24
CA LEU A 211 9.35 17.86 2.38
C LEU A 211 9.17 17.56 0.89
N LYS A 212 8.51 16.43 0.55
CA LYS A 212 8.32 15.89 -0.80
C LYS A 212 9.65 15.55 -1.48
N VAL A 213 10.54 14.90 -0.73
CA VAL A 213 11.86 14.44 -1.19
C VAL A 213 12.13 13.02 -0.71
N SER A 214 13.08 12.34 -1.34
CA SER A 214 13.44 10.99 -0.90
C SER A 214 13.93 11.01 0.56
N SER A 215 13.56 9.99 1.33
CA SER A 215 14.08 9.75 2.68
C SER A 215 15.63 9.67 2.69
N ARG A 216 16.23 9.27 1.57
CA ARG A 216 17.69 9.24 1.35
C ARG A 216 18.34 10.63 1.29
N GLN A 217 17.55 11.69 1.06
CA GLN A 217 18.01 13.08 1.10
C GLN A 217 17.95 13.67 2.51
N VAL A 218 17.37 12.95 3.48
CA VAL A 218 17.24 13.37 4.87
C VAL A 218 18.23 12.57 5.72
N THR A 219 19.09 13.27 6.45
CA THR A 219 20.06 12.69 7.38
C THR A 219 19.82 13.30 8.75
N MET A 220 19.99 12.53 9.80
CA MET A 220 19.84 13.05 11.17
C MET A 220 20.99 12.63 12.06
N LYS A 221 21.23 13.43 13.08
CA LYS A 221 22.13 13.11 14.19
C LYS A 221 21.34 12.42 15.30
N GLY A 222 21.84 11.30 15.81
CA GLY A 222 21.19 10.56 16.90
C GLY A 222 20.26 9.44 16.40
N GLU A 223 19.27 9.07 17.22
CA GLU A 223 18.43 7.91 16.99
C GLU A 223 17.35 8.17 15.93
N ASN A 224 17.35 7.39 14.84
CA ASN A 224 16.29 7.40 13.84
C ASN A 224 15.07 6.58 14.29
N ALA A 225 14.44 7.04 15.37
CA ALA A 225 13.30 6.37 16.00
C ALA A 225 12.05 6.37 15.11
N GLN A 226 11.14 5.44 15.40
CA GLN A 226 9.87 5.27 14.71
C GLN A 226 8.81 6.19 15.32
N TYR A 227 7.96 6.76 14.48
CA TYR A 227 6.88 7.66 14.86
C TYR A 227 5.62 7.39 14.05
N GLU A 228 4.49 7.73 14.66
CA GLU A 228 3.21 7.89 13.99
C GLU A 228 2.85 9.38 13.99
N LEU A 229 2.57 9.93 12.81
CA LEU A 229 2.17 11.30 12.57
C LEU A 229 0.77 11.35 11.99
N LEU A 230 -0.13 12.07 12.66
CA LEU A 230 -1.49 12.33 12.21
C LEU A 230 -1.58 13.77 11.71
N ILE A 231 -2.15 13.99 10.52
CA ILE A 231 -2.30 15.31 9.90
C ILE A 231 -3.75 15.50 9.45
N LYS A 232 -4.37 16.62 9.80
CA LYS A 232 -5.71 16.96 9.32
C LYS A 232 -5.69 17.25 7.82
N LYS A 233 -6.68 16.76 7.08
CA LYS A 233 -6.82 16.94 5.63
C LYS A 233 -6.83 18.41 5.21
N THR A 234 -7.32 19.31 6.08
CA THR A 234 -7.32 20.77 5.86
C THR A 234 -5.92 21.36 5.65
N VAL A 235 -4.88 20.72 6.20
CA VAL A 235 -3.47 21.11 6.09
C VAL A 235 -2.64 20.08 5.31
N ASN A 236 -3.27 19.11 4.66
CA ASN A 236 -2.60 18.11 3.81
C ASN A 236 -2.34 18.67 2.41
N LYS A 237 -1.57 19.74 2.36
CA LYS A 237 -1.09 20.41 1.14
C LYS A 237 0.41 20.59 1.24
N ALA A 238 1.11 20.53 0.11
CA ALA A 238 2.57 20.45 0.12
C ALA A 238 3.26 21.64 0.80
N ARG A 239 2.63 22.81 0.84
CA ARG A 239 3.18 23.98 1.57
C ARG A 239 3.06 23.81 3.09
N GLN A 240 1.89 23.42 3.57
CA GLN A 240 1.59 23.23 4.98
C GLN A 240 2.37 22.04 5.55
N GLU A 241 2.47 20.93 4.80
CA GLU A 241 3.28 19.77 5.22
C GLU A 241 4.75 20.15 5.43
N ARG A 242 5.34 21.01 4.59
CA ARG A 242 6.70 21.54 4.81
C ARG A 242 6.81 22.35 6.10
N GLN A 243 5.79 23.14 6.45
CA GLN A 243 5.75 23.88 7.72
C GLN A 243 5.61 22.95 8.92
N ILE A 244 4.83 21.87 8.78
CA ILE A 244 4.72 20.80 9.77
C ILE A 244 6.07 20.11 9.95
N ALA A 245 6.82 19.83 8.87
CA ALA A 245 8.17 19.25 8.95
C ALA A 245 9.11 20.12 9.78
N GLU A 246 9.14 21.44 9.50
CA GLU A 246 9.97 22.39 10.25
C GLU A 246 9.56 22.47 11.73
N SER A 247 8.25 22.38 12.02
CA SER A 247 7.70 22.38 13.37
C SER A 247 8.08 21.11 14.14
N ILE A 248 7.92 19.93 13.53
CA ILE A 248 8.30 18.64 14.11
C ILE A 248 9.79 18.58 14.40
N VAL A 249 10.65 19.01 13.46
CA VAL A 249 12.11 19.01 13.67
C VAL A 249 12.47 19.85 14.90
N LYS A 250 11.84 21.02 15.06
CA LYS A 250 12.04 21.89 16.23
C LYS A 250 11.50 21.27 17.52
N GLU A 251 10.31 20.66 17.48
CA GLU A 251 9.65 20.01 18.62
C GLU A 251 10.51 18.85 19.17
N LEU A 252 11.17 18.12 18.28
CA LEU A 252 12.11 17.04 18.62
C LEU A 252 13.51 17.53 19.05
N GLY A 253 13.71 18.85 19.14
CA GLY A 253 14.97 19.45 19.61
C GLY A 253 16.08 19.54 18.56
N TYR A 254 15.76 19.35 17.28
CA TYR A 254 16.71 19.45 16.16
C TYR A 254 16.59 20.78 15.41
N LYS A 255 17.62 21.09 14.62
CA LYS A 255 17.58 22.15 13.60
C LYS A 255 17.60 21.54 12.20
N LEU A 256 16.77 22.06 11.30
CA LEU A 256 16.76 21.66 9.89
C LEU A 256 17.77 22.49 9.10
N ARG A 257 18.93 21.92 8.78
CA ARG A 257 19.91 22.53 7.87
C ARG A 257 19.68 22.01 6.44
N LYS A 258 19.66 22.92 5.47
CA LYS A 258 19.54 22.61 4.03
C LYS A 258 20.89 22.83 3.37
N GLU A 259 21.30 21.92 2.49
CA GLU A 259 22.56 22.02 1.79
C GLU A 259 22.43 21.53 0.36
N GLU A 260 22.88 22.34 -0.61
CA GLU A 260 22.92 21.93 -2.00
C GLU A 260 24.05 20.94 -2.26
N ARG A 261 23.75 19.93 -3.06
CA ARG A 261 24.68 18.89 -3.50
C ARG A 261 24.53 18.67 -4.99
N SER A 262 25.62 18.33 -5.66
CA SER A 262 25.58 17.87 -7.05
C SER A 262 25.71 16.36 -7.08
N GLY A 263 24.99 15.71 -7.99
CA GLY A 263 25.07 14.26 -8.19
C GLY A 263 24.06 13.77 -9.22
N GLN A 264 23.87 12.45 -9.27
CA GLN A 264 22.89 11.83 -10.16
C GLN A 264 21.46 12.15 -9.69
N ILE A 265 20.65 12.65 -10.60
CA ILE A 265 19.26 13.03 -10.38
C ILE A 265 18.37 12.48 -11.49
N LEU A 266 17.06 12.40 -11.23
CA LEU A 266 16.05 12.33 -12.27
C LEU A 266 15.53 13.75 -12.52
N GLU A 267 15.90 14.34 -13.64
CA GLU A 267 15.37 15.62 -14.07
C GLU A 267 13.99 15.41 -14.68
N VAL A 268 13.00 16.15 -14.20
CA VAL A 268 11.60 16.05 -14.62
C VAL A 268 11.10 17.40 -15.15
N ARG A 269 10.35 17.36 -16.25
CA ARG A 269 9.54 18.48 -16.75
C ARG A 269 8.08 18.07 -16.82
N LEU A 270 7.24 18.84 -16.12
CA LEU A 270 5.80 18.61 -16.07
C LEU A 270 5.13 19.22 -17.32
N PRO A 271 4.02 18.66 -17.81
CA PRO A 271 3.21 19.28 -18.86
C PRO A 271 2.51 20.55 -18.33
N GLU A 272 2.19 21.46 -19.25
CA GLU A 272 1.44 22.68 -18.90
C GLU A 272 -0.02 22.40 -18.50
N SER A 273 -0.54 21.26 -18.94
CA SER A 273 -1.90 20.79 -18.70
C SER A 273 -1.88 19.37 -18.11
N THR A 274 -2.78 19.10 -17.18
CA THR A 274 -2.97 17.78 -16.56
C THR A 274 -4.00 16.92 -17.31
N ALA A 275 -4.35 17.26 -18.55
CA ALA A 275 -5.39 16.57 -19.32
C ALA A 275 -5.11 15.08 -19.58
N ASN A 276 -3.83 14.68 -19.58
CA ASN A 276 -3.43 13.29 -19.76
C ASN A 276 -3.28 12.53 -18.43
N TYR A 277 -3.46 13.20 -17.29
CA TYR A 277 -3.40 12.53 -16.00
C TYR A 277 -4.72 11.78 -15.75
N TRP A 278 -4.61 10.64 -15.09
CA TRP A 278 -5.78 9.90 -14.65
C TRP A 278 -6.52 10.74 -13.61
N ASN A 279 -7.81 10.94 -13.82
CA ASN A 279 -8.68 11.56 -12.83
C ASN A 279 -8.84 10.62 -11.63
N THR A 280 -9.68 11.00 -10.68
CA THR A 280 -9.87 10.29 -9.41
C THR A 280 -10.77 9.06 -9.51
N ASP A 281 -11.12 8.63 -10.72
CA ASP A 281 -12.10 7.57 -10.98
C ASP A 281 -11.43 6.27 -11.48
N GLN A 282 -10.10 6.23 -11.61
CA GLN A 282 -9.39 5.06 -12.15
C GLN A 282 -9.04 4.05 -11.07
N ILE A 283 -8.72 4.53 -9.87
CA ILE A 283 -8.27 3.75 -8.73
C ILE A 283 -8.99 4.26 -7.49
N ASP A 284 -9.92 3.47 -6.97
CA ASP A 284 -10.58 3.75 -5.71
C ASP A 284 -10.43 2.55 -4.78
N TRP A 285 -9.59 2.70 -3.76
CA TRP A 285 -9.49 1.73 -2.67
C TRP A 285 -10.10 2.27 -1.38
N GLY A 286 -11.06 3.19 -1.44
CA GLY A 286 -11.87 3.67 -0.32
C GLY A 286 -11.24 4.79 0.53
N THR A 287 -11.97 5.23 1.56
CA THR A 287 -11.59 6.37 2.42
C THR A 287 -10.63 6.03 3.57
N LYS A 288 -10.33 4.73 3.75
CA LYS A 288 -9.45 4.18 4.78
C LYS A 288 -8.40 3.27 4.17
N ASN A 289 -7.45 3.86 3.46
CA ASN A 289 -6.52 3.13 2.60
C ASN A 289 -5.11 3.72 2.60
N SER A 290 -4.13 2.94 2.15
CA SER A 290 -2.80 3.46 1.83
C SER A 290 -2.90 4.40 0.62
N LYS A 291 -2.22 5.55 0.68
CA LYS A 291 -2.03 6.46 -0.45
C LYS A 291 -1.24 5.80 -1.59
N PHE A 292 -0.39 4.82 -1.28
CA PHE A 292 0.50 4.17 -2.24
C PHE A 292 0.47 2.65 -2.08
N LEU A 293 0.43 1.94 -3.20
CA LEU A 293 0.81 0.53 -3.30
C LEU A 293 2.09 0.44 -4.11
N VAL A 294 3.05 -0.34 -3.63
CA VAL A 294 4.31 -0.57 -4.34
C VAL A 294 4.47 -2.07 -4.51
N ASP A 295 4.63 -2.47 -5.75
CA ASP A 295 4.97 -3.82 -6.18
C ASP A 295 6.46 -3.84 -6.61
N ASP A 296 7.00 -5.01 -6.99
CA ASP A 296 8.41 -5.17 -7.39
C ASP A 296 8.83 -4.22 -8.52
N ASN A 297 7.91 -3.93 -9.44
CA ASN A 297 8.24 -3.21 -10.68
C ASN A 297 7.36 -2.00 -10.96
N GLN A 298 6.32 -1.77 -10.16
CA GLN A 298 5.36 -0.70 -10.36
C GLN A 298 4.87 -0.14 -9.02
N PHE A 299 4.39 1.09 -9.02
CA PHE A 299 3.59 1.60 -7.93
C PHE A 299 2.27 2.14 -8.45
N SER A 300 1.23 2.05 -7.61
CA SER A 300 -0.06 2.67 -7.83
C SER A 300 -0.38 3.63 -6.70
N ALA A 301 -1.14 4.67 -7.00
CA ALA A 301 -1.63 5.62 -6.01
C ALA A 301 -3.04 6.07 -6.36
N ASP A 302 -3.85 6.19 -5.32
CA ASP A 302 -5.25 6.61 -5.35
C ASP A 302 -5.29 8.04 -4.81
N ASN A 303 -5.86 9.01 -5.54
CA ASN A 303 -6.17 10.36 -5.07
C ASN A 303 -5.00 11.16 -4.47
N ILE A 304 -3.83 11.19 -5.14
CA ILE A 304 -2.65 11.92 -4.65
C ILE A 304 -2.30 13.12 -5.54
N SER A 305 -1.61 14.10 -4.95
CA SER A 305 -1.12 15.27 -5.68
C SER A 305 0.13 14.95 -6.52
N VAL A 306 0.46 15.84 -7.46
CA VAL A 306 1.72 15.77 -8.22
C VAL A 306 2.93 15.79 -7.28
N TYR A 307 2.85 16.49 -6.15
CA TYR A 307 3.93 16.50 -5.16
C TYR A 307 4.12 15.13 -4.48
N ASP A 308 3.03 14.48 -4.08
CA ASP A 308 3.05 13.13 -3.52
C ASP A 308 3.56 12.11 -4.55
N PHE A 309 3.17 12.28 -5.82
CA PHE A 309 3.65 11.46 -6.93
C PHE A 309 5.17 11.57 -7.10
N LEU A 310 5.70 12.79 -7.19
CA LEU A 310 7.14 13.03 -7.36
C LEU A 310 7.93 12.54 -6.14
N TYR A 311 7.41 12.73 -4.93
CA TYR A 311 7.98 12.11 -3.74
C TYR A 311 8.08 10.59 -3.91
N LYS A 312 6.99 9.94 -4.30
CA LYS A 312 6.97 8.48 -4.40
C LYS A 312 7.89 7.97 -5.49
N LEU A 313 7.91 8.64 -6.65
CA LEU A 313 8.83 8.36 -7.74
C LEU A 313 10.30 8.46 -7.27
N SER A 314 10.64 9.46 -6.45
CA SER A 314 11.99 9.62 -5.90
C SER A 314 12.40 8.47 -4.97
N GLU A 315 11.44 7.94 -4.18
CA GLU A 315 11.68 6.82 -3.27
C GLU A 315 11.94 5.51 -4.03
N VAL A 316 11.10 5.20 -5.03
CA VAL A 316 11.16 3.94 -5.79
C VAL A 316 12.32 3.91 -6.79
N VAL A 317 12.65 5.05 -7.42
CA VAL A 317 13.84 5.18 -8.28
C VAL A 317 15.13 5.27 -7.45
N GLY A 318 15.02 5.71 -6.20
CA GLY A 318 16.16 5.89 -5.31
C GLY A 318 17.09 7.04 -5.70
N LYS A 319 16.57 8.03 -6.43
CA LYS A 319 17.30 9.22 -6.88
C LYS A 319 16.54 10.50 -6.52
N PRO A 320 17.25 11.59 -6.19
CA PRO A 320 16.62 12.90 -6.06
C PRO A 320 15.95 13.30 -7.37
N ILE A 321 14.75 13.90 -7.28
CA ILE A 321 14.04 14.46 -8.42
C ILE A 321 14.27 15.97 -8.48
N SER A 322 14.63 16.48 -9.65
CA SER A 322 14.75 17.91 -9.93
C SER A 322 13.70 18.32 -10.95
N VAL A 323 12.71 19.13 -10.53
CA VAL A 323 11.64 19.60 -11.40
C VAL A 323 12.00 20.97 -11.98
N LYS A 324 12.21 21.08 -13.30
CA LYS A 324 12.66 22.34 -13.92
C LYS A 324 11.57 23.41 -13.98
N ASN A 325 10.32 23.01 -14.10
CA ASN A 325 9.15 23.87 -14.22
C ASN A 325 8.16 23.60 -13.09
N SER A 326 8.66 23.69 -11.85
CA SER A 326 7.93 23.32 -10.62
C SER A 326 6.63 24.09 -10.38
N HIS A 327 6.39 25.20 -11.08
CA HIS A 327 5.14 25.98 -11.02
C HIS A 327 3.93 25.25 -11.64
N TYR A 328 4.14 24.21 -12.45
CA TYR A 328 3.04 23.36 -12.93
C TYR A 328 2.66 22.24 -11.93
N ALA A 329 3.50 21.98 -10.92
CA ALA A 329 3.12 21.07 -9.84
C ALA A 329 2.04 21.73 -8.96
N ASN A 330 1.01 20.97 -8.58
CA ASN A 330 -0.11 21.47 -7.81
C ASN A 330 -0.70 20.38 -6.88
N ASP A 331 -1.63 20.80 -6.01
CA ASP A 331 -2.31 19.93 -5.04
C ASP A 331 -3.59 19.27 -5.61
N GLN A 332 -3.89 19.39 -6.91
CA GLN A 332 -5.00 18.63 -7.51
C GLN A 332 -4.71 17.14 -7.41
N LEU A 333 -5.75 16.37 -7.11
CA LEU A 333 -5.64 14.92 -6.90
C LEU A 333 -5.86 14.16 -8.20
N PHE A 334 -5.05 13.13 -8.38
CA PHE A 334 -5.05 12.25 -9.52
C PHE A 334 -4.74 10.82 -9.06
N ASP A 335 -5.14 9.86 -9.89
CA ASP A 335 -4.71 8.48 -9.75
C ASP A 335 -3.43 8.26 -10.55
N TRP A 336 -2.63 7.28 -10.12
CA TRP A 336 -1.34 7.00 -10.76
C TRP A 336 -1.09 5.50 -10.80
N GLN A 337 -0.53 5.03 -11.90
CA GLN A 337 0.11 3.72 -11.99
C GLN A 337 1.37 3.86 -12.83
N MET A 338 2.50 3.42 -12.30
CA MET A 338 3.80 3.66 -12.92
C MET A 338 4.73 2.46 -12.77
N HIS A 339 5.28 1.98 -13.88
CA HIS A 339 6.45 1.12 -13.83
C HIS A 339 7.69 1.93 -13.43
N TYR A 340 8.53 1.39 -12.56
CA TYR A 340 9.76 2.07 -12.10
C TYR A 340 11.03 1.21 -12.19
N TRP A 341 10.90 -0.12 -12.27
CA TRP A 341 12.07 -1.02 -12.29
C TRP A 341 12.83 -0.97 -13.63
N PHE A 342 12.08 -0.91 -14.73
CA PHE A 342 12.65 -0.78 -16.07
C PHE A 342 12.59 0.67 -16.51
N ARG A 343 13.76 1.29 -16.64
CA ARG A 343 13.91 2.71 -16.99
C ARG A 343 13.10 3.09 -18.22
N ASP A 344 13.20 2.31 -19.30
CA ASP A 344 12.55 2.67 -20.56
C ASP A 344 11.01 2.61 -20.44
N LEU A 345 10.47 1.65 -19.68
CA LEU A 345 9.03 1.59 -19.38
C LEU A 345 8.58 2.75 -18.49
N MET A 346 9.38 3.11 -17.49
CA MET A 346 9.10 4.27 -16.64
C MET A 346 9.05 5.56 -17.46
N VAL A 347 10.06 5.79 -18.31
CA VAL A 347 10.13 6.98 -19.17
C VAL A 347 8.97 6.99 -20.17
N ASP A 348 8.61 5.85 -20.75
CA ASP A 348 7.46 5.74 -21.65
C ASP A 348 6.14 6.05 -20.95
N ASN A 349 5.90 5.47 -19.76
CA ASN A 349 4.71 5.78 -18.95
C ASN A 349 4.62 7.27 -18.60
N LEU A 350 5.74 7.89 -18.18
CA LEU A 350 5.78 9.32 -17.89
C LEU A 350 5.48 10.15 -19.15
N SER A 351 6.04 9.76 -20.30
CA SER A 351 5.82 10.41 -21.59
C SER A 351 4.35 10.37 -22.02
N GLN A 352 3.64 9.26 -21.78
CA GLN A 352 2.20 9.14 -22.04
C GLN A 352 1.38 10.14 -21.21
N LEU A 353 1.84 10.48 -20.00
CA LEU A 353 1.25 11.52 -19.15
C LEU A 353 1.70 12.93 -19.56
N GLY A 354 2.58 13.08 -20.55
CA GLY A 354 3.20 14.35 -20.94
C GLY A 354 4.34 14.79 -20.02
N ILE A 355 4.79 13.94 -19.10
CA ILE A 355 5.91 14.20 -18.19
C ILE A 355 7.20 13.75 -18.87
N GLN A 356 8.13 14.67 -19.08
CA GLN A 356 9.46 14.32 -19.58
C GLN A 356 10.37 14.01 -18.41
N ALA A 357 11.11 12.90 -18.50
CA ALA A 357 12.06 12.51 -17.46
C ALA A 357 13.37 12.02 -18.07
N GLN A 358 14.49 12.48 -17.52
CA GLN A 358 15.82 12.05 -17.93
C GLN A 358 16.76 11.94 -16.73
N GLU A 359 17.59 10.89 -16.73
CA GLU A 359 18.67 10.78 -15.77
C GLU A 359 19.82 11.69 -16.19
N THR A 360 20.33 12.49 -15.26
CA THR A 360 21.42 13.43 -15.52
C THR A 360 22.18 13.76 -14.24
N SER A 361 23.28 14.49 -14.36
CA SER A 361 23.93 15.12 -13.21
C SER A 361 23.34 16.51 -12.98
N GLY A 362 23.01 16.81 -11.73
CA GLY A 362 22.44 18.10 -11.37
C GLY A 362 22.45 18.34 -9.88
N ASN A 363 21.92 19.50 -9.48
CA ASN A 363 21.86 19.91 -8.09
C ASN A 363 20.57 19.43 -7.43
N PHE A 364 20.68 19.05 -6.16
CA PHE A 364 19.58 18.67 -5.30
C PHE A 364 19.88 19.07 -3.85
N THR A 365 18.82 19.34 -3.10
CA THR A 365 18.93 19.70 -1.67
C THR A 365 19.05 18.44 -0.81
N ARG A 366 19.99 18.43 0.12
CA ARG A 366 20.02 17.53 1.28
C ARG A 366 19.58 18.25 2.54
N TYR A 367 18.94 17.49 3.42
CA TYR A 367 18.37 17.95 4.67
C TYR A 367 19.07 17.25 5.83
N PHE A 368 19.55 18.03 6.79
CA PHE A 368 20.22 17.53 7.98
C PHE A 368 19.42 17.96 9.22
N LEU A 369 19.09 17.00 10.08
CA LEU A 369 18.49 17.22 11.39
C LEU A 369 19.63 17.16 12.42
N GLU A 370 20.07 18.32 12.90
CA GLU A 370 21.28 18.48 13.75
C GLU A 370 21.03 19.13 15.10
#